data_AF-A0A9P8HDT6-F1
#
_entry.id   AF-A0A9P8HDT6-F1
#
_cell.length_a   1.000
_cell.length_b   1.000
_cell.length_c   1.000
_cell.angle_alpha   90.00
_cell.angle_beta   90.00
_cell.angle_gamma   90.00
#
_symmetry.space_group_name_H-M   'P 1'
#
loop_
_entity.id
_entity.type
_entity.pdbx_description
1 polymer ?
#
loop_
_entity_poly.entity_id
_entity_poly.type
_entity_poly.pdbx_seq_one_letter_code
_entity_poly.pdbx_strand_id
1 'polypeptide(L)'
;MISKTTFAVLFAALAAAGPIQYREVASLDPAATAEAHPRDDTATRAFSNVQIKTSDGKCLSVDPLSGDFRANLTPIQITDCGSNDAQGWDVITSGVHNDQKGEALIVSTKTQACFNFDPRRAAGNQVLLFSCGGRADGSGQVTNSQLFAFTGGNGPLSFAPGNDPTKCFAAKGNVIDIADCNANDATQKFTFGAAAAGGSGNDSNNNSSAAASSAAATSEAAASSTSAAAVTSAAAAASSAAPANDENAQCSAPKVVTVTEVTTVTAGAPPPADASQTAEAASTTSAAAAATSDAVANNPGEGSSQTTAAPPPPVITGNPTTPVPVSGAGGTLNPSAVAEAQAFDASAVRPLESVNIRAADGRCFFVNPTAGDFRENLIPVGLATCSEDASQKFDVVTKGVHDDAQAGEALLVSVLTNGCINFDGRRAANDQVIMFSCGGRADGSGKTATSQLFPFKAGDNNIVLTPASATNTTCLVAGADRVESAQCSGQKDQTFELVEIL
;
A
#
# COMPACT_ATOMS: atom_id res chain seq x y z
N MET A 1 2.15 44.60 43.95
CA MET A 1 0.95 44.37 43.13
C MET A 1 1.42 43.83 41.78
N ILE A 2 1.39 42.51 41.61
CA ILE A 2 1.89 41.83 40.42
C ILE A 2 0.73 41.76 39.42
N SER A 3 0.95 42.26 38.21
CA SER A 3 -0.09 42.43 37.19
C SER A 3 -0.66 41.09 36.75
N LYS A 4 -2.00 41.00 36.70
CA LYS A 4 -2.77 39.82 36.24
C LYS A 4 -2.50 39.44 34.77
N THR A 5 -1.75 40.25 34.03
CA THR A 5 -1.43 40.02 32.61
C THR A 5 -0.21 39.12 32.37
N THR A 6 0.58 38.76 33.39
CA THR A 6 1.77 37.91 33.20
C THR A 6 1.49 36.40 33.37
N PHE A 7 0.29 35.99 33.82
CA PHE A 7 -0.05 34.57 34.03
C PHE A 7 -0.71 33.89 32.82
N ALA A 8 -1.11 34.64 31.79
CA ALA A 8 -1.86 34.11 30.65
C ALA A 8 -0.99 33.59 29.49
N VAL A 9 0.33 33.78 29.53
CA VAL A 9 1.25 33.34 28.46
C VAL A 9 1.94 32.01 28.78
N LEU A 10 1.72 31.42 29.97
CA LEU A 10 2.36 30.16 30.38
C LEU A 10 1.52 28.89 30.14
N PHE A 11 0.31 28.99 29.56
CA PHE A 11 -0.61 27.85 29.38
C PHE A 11 -1.02 27.57 27.92
N ALA A 12 -0.32 28.14 26.94
CA ALA A 12 -0.60 27.92 25.51
C ALA A 12 0.46 27.05 24.81
N ALA A 13 1.07 26.09 25.53
CA ALA A 13 2.02 25.12 24.96
C ALA A 13 1.76 23.66 25.39
N LEU A 14 0.51 23.32 25.74
CA LEU A 14 0.04 21.93 25.77
C LEU A 14 -0.82 21.67 24.52
N ALA A 15 -0.22 21.83 23.35
CA ALA A 15 -0.82 21.38 22.11
C ALA A 15 -0.70 19.86 22.03
N ALA A 16 -1.78 19.17 22.40
CA ALA A 16 -2.23 17.88 21.86
C ALA A 16 -1.12 16.86 21.48
N ALA A 17 -0.35 16.37 22.44
CA ALA A 17 0.22 15.03 22.35
C ALA A 17 -0.74 14.06 23.05
N GLY A 18 -1.84 13.71 22.38
CA GLY A 18 -2.55 12.48 22.77
C GLY A 18 -1.57 11.31 22.71
N PRO A 19 -1.73 10.26 23.54
CA PRO A 19 -0.87 9.09 23.44
C PRO A 19 -0.93 8.59 21.99
N ILE A 20 0.23 8.54 21.33
CA ILE A 20 0.34 7.91 20.00
C ILE A 20 -0.08 6.45 20.21
N GLN A 21 -1.30 6.13 19.80
CA GLN A 21 -1.79 4.76 19.80
C GLN A 21 -1.05 4.07 18.66
N TYR A 22 -0.09 3.22 19.01
CA TYR A 22 0.49 2.30 18.03
C TYR A 22 -0.64 1.39 17.54
N ARG A 23 -0.60 1.07 16.24
CA ARG A 23 -1.60 0.18 15.66
C ARG A 23 -1.23 -1.20 16.18
N GLU A 24 -1.98 -1.71 17.15
CA GLU A 24 -1.80 -3.06 17.66
C GLU A 24 -2.84 -3.97 16.99
N VAL A 25 -2.39 -5.12 16.51
CA VAL A 25 -3.26 -6.15 15.92
C VAL A 25 -3.38 -7.33 16.87
N ALA A 26 -4.56 -7.96 16.89
CA ALA A 26 -4.79 -9.15 17.71
C ALA A 26 -4.00 -10.38 17.22
N SER A 27 -3.69 -10.42 15.92
CA SER A 27 -2.91 -11.47 15.27
C SER A 27 -2.30 -10.96 13.96
N LEU A 28 -1.19 -11.58 13.55
CA LEU A 28 -0.64 -11.39 12.21
C LEU A 28 -1.37 -12.28 11.19
N ASP A 29 -1.43 -11.84 9.94
CA ASP A 29 -1.68 -12.71 8.80
C ASP A 29 -0.36 -13.41 8.45
N PRO A 30 -0.25 -14.74 8.61
CA PRO A 30 1.01 -15.46 8.35
C PRO A 30 1.49 -15.36 6.91
N ALA A 31 0.57 -15.37 5.93
CA ALA A 31 0.92 -15.32 4.52
C ALA A 31 1.41 -13.91 4.15
N ALA A 32 0.66 -12.88 4.56
CA ALA A 32 1.03 -11.50 4.28
C ALA A 32 2.31 -11.08 5.03
N THR A 33 2.57 -11.63 6.22
CA THR A 33 3.83 -11.42 6.96
C THR A 33 5.00 -12.10 6.24
N ALA A 34 4.84 -13.34 5.79
CA ALA A 34 5.88 -14.06 5.06
C ALA A 34 6.21 -13.42 3.71
N GLU A 35 5.20 -12.89 3.02
CA GLU A 35 5.34 -12.13 1.79
C GLU A 35 6.02 -10.78 2.04
N ALA A 36 5.63 -10.06 3.09
CA ALA A 36 6.19 -8.76 3.41
C ALA A 36 7.63 -8.81 3.90
N HIS A 37 8.02 -9.88 4.58
CA HIS A 37 9.30 -10.00 5.24
C HIS A 37 10.04 -11.29 4.85
N PRO A 38 10.34 -11.49 3.55
CA PRO A 38 11.12 -12.62 3.11
C PRO A 38 12.55 -12.46 3.63
N ARG A 39 13.11 -13.56 4.15
CA ARG A 39 14.50 -13.57 4.57
C ARG A 39 15.41 -13.51 3.34
N ASP A 40 16.39 -12.60 3.37
CA ASP A 40 17.45 -12.58 2.38
C ASP A 40 18.53 -13.62 2.74
N ASP A 41 18.48 -14.77 2.07
CA ASP A 41 19.45 -15.86 2.25
C ASP A 41 20.77 -15.61 1.49
N THR A 42 20.83 -14.59 0.63
CA THR A 42 22.07 -14.18 -0.05
C THR A 42 22.87 -13.12 0.73
N ALA A 43 22.29 -12.63 1.83
CA ALA A 43 22.83 -11.55 2.61
C ALA A 43 24.20 -11.89 3.24
N THR A 44 25.16 -10.99 3.09
CA THR A 44 26.38 -10.96 3.90
C THR A 44 26.10 -10.19 5.17
N ARG A 45 26.29 -10.87 6.31
CA ARG A 45 25.98 -10.36 7.64
C ARG A 45 27.27 -10.02 8.37
N ALA A 46 27.45 -8.76 8.74
CA ALA A 46 28.53 -8.33 9.62
C ALA A 46 28.30 -8.82 11.06
N PHE A 47 27.03 -8.83 11.48
CA PHE A 47 26.59 -9.45 12.72
C PHE A 47 25.30 -10.23 12.44
N SER A 48 25.18 -11.40 13.07
CA SER A 48 23.98 -12.23 12.98
C SER A 48 23.38 -12.43 14.37
N ASN A 49 22.09 -12.18 14.49
CA ASN A 49 21.30 -12.37 15.70
C ASN A 49 21.96 -11.78 16.97
N VAL A 50 22.43 -10.53 16.89
CA VAL A 50 23.02 -9.80 18.01
C VAL A 50 22.01 -8.89 18.69
N GLN A 51 22.22 -8.61 19.97
CA GLN A 51 21.50 -7.54 20.65
C GLN A 51 22.05 -6.17 20.22
N ILE A 52 21.16 -5.19 20.04
CA ILE A 52 21.56 -3.77 19.92
C ILE A 52 21.25 -3.12 21.27
N LYS A 53 22.26 -2.50 21.88
CA LYS A 53 22.15 -1.87 23.20
C LYS A 53 22.21 -0.36 23.11
N THR A 54 21.34 0.30 23.87
CA THR A 54 21.41 1.75 24.14
C THR A 54 22.56 2.07 25.11
N SER A 55 22.94 3.34 25.22
CA SER A 55 24.04 3.77 26.10
C SER A 55 23.82 3.49 27.59
N ASP A 56 22.56 3.37 28.03
CA ASP A 56 22.18 3.00 29.41
C ASP A 56 22.10 1.48 29.61
N GLY A 57 22.46 0.68 28.60
CA GLY A 57 22.59 -0.77 28.69
C GLY A 57 21.32 -1.58 28.46
N LYS A 58 20.22 -0.93 28.06
CA LYS A 58 18.98 -1.59 27.63
C LYS A 58 19.09 -2.11 26.19
N CYS A 59 18.20 -3.01 25.80
CA CYS A 59 18.21 -3.65 24.50
C CYS A 59 17.05 -3.17 23.62
N LEU A 60 17.31 -3.07 22.32
CA LEU A 60 16.26 -2.88 21.33
C LEU A 60 15.47 -4.18 21.17
N SER A 61 14.16 -4.07 21.14
CA SER A 61 13.21 -5.18 21.08
C SER A 61 12.08 -4.87 20.11
N VAL A 62 11.44 -5.91 19.58
CA VAL A 62 10.23 -5.79 18.76
C VAL A 62 9.07 -6.59 19.36
N ASP A 63 7.87 -6.02 19.34
CA ASP A 63 6.64 -6.79 19.46
C ASP A 63 6.00 -6.90 18.07
N PRO A 64 5.97 -8.10 17.45
CA PRO A 64 5.41 -8.27 16.11
C PRO A 64 3.96 -7.77 15.97
N LEU A 65 3.16 -7.78 17.04
CA LEU A 65 1.77 -7.36 17.03
C LEU A 65 1.57 -5.85 17.15
N SER A 66 2.64 -5.08 17.39
CA SER A 66 2.57 -3.62 17.58
C SER A 66 2.60 -2.80 16.28
N GLY A 67 2.39 -3.46 15.14
CA GLY A 67 2.30 -2.87 13.81
C GLY A 67 0.99 -3.21 13.07
N ASP A 68 1.02 -3.16 11.74
CA ASP A 68 -0.08 -3.69 10.93
C ASP A 68 -0.08 -5.23 10.91
N PHE A 69 -1.07 -5.83 10.27
CA PHE A 69 -1.26 -7.28 10.22
C PHE A 69 -0.12 -8.06 9.53
N ARG A 70 0.84 -7.36 8.89
CA ARG A 70 2.05 -7.93 8.28
C ARG A 70 3.27 -7.79 9.17
N ALA A 71 3.16 -7.13 10.33
CA ALA A 71 4.27 -6.63 11.15
C ALA A 71 5.08 -5.47 10.50
N ASN A 72 4.46 -4.70 9.60
CA ASN A 72 5.00 -3.40 9.21
C ASN A 72 4.57 -2.30 10.19
N LEU A 73 5.26 -1.16 10.16
CA LEU A 73 4.97 0.00 11.02
C LEU A 73 5.14 -0.31 12.51
N THR A 74 5.88 -1.38 12.81
CA THR A 74 6.13 -1.86 14.17
C THR A 74 7.17 -0.97 14.85
N PRO A 75 6.87 -0.35 16.00
CA PRO A 75 7.83 0.45 16.74
C PRO A 75 9.02 -0.37 17.21
N ILE A 76 10.19 0.27 17.31
CA ILE A 76 11.36 -0.32 17.95
C ILE A 76 11.33 0.07 19.42
N GLN A 77 11.16 -0.92 20.29
CA GLN A 77 11.03 -0.71 21.73
C GLN A 77 12.39 -0.82 22.43
N ILE A 78 12.49 -0.21 23.60
CA ILE A 78 13.65 -0.31 24.49
C ILE A 78 13.20 -1.06 25.75
N THR A 79 13.80 -2.22 25.99
CA THR A 79 13.48 -3.08 27.13
C THR A 79 14.75 -3.54 27.83
N ASP A 80 14.62 -4.12 29.03
CA ASP A 80 15.76 -4.73 29.68
C ASP A 80 16.30 -5.89 28.84
N CYS A 81 17.62 -5.99 28.73
CA CYS A 81 18.25 -7.06 27.99
C CYS A 81 17.92 -8.43 28.60
N GLY A 82 17.52 -9.38 27.78
CA GLY A 82 17.18 -10.73 28.20
C GLY A 82 17.46 -11.77 27.12
N SER A 83 17.07 -13.01 27.42
CA SER A 83 17.21 -14.15 26.51
C SER A 83 15.91 -14.39 25.75
N ASN A 84 15.43 -13.40 24.99
CA ASN A 84 14.25 -13.52 24.14
C ASN A 84 14.59 -13.30 22.66
N ASP A 85 13.79 -13.88 21.78
CA ASP A 85 13.97 -13.84 20.33
C ASP A 85 13.56 -12.49 19.72
N ALA A 86 12.84 -11.65 20.48
CA ALA A 86 12.45 -10.30 20.09
C ALA A 86 13.60 -9.27 20.11
N GLN A 87 14.75 -9.61 20.69
CA GLN A 87 15.91 -8.72 20.83
C GLN A 87 17.06 -9.04 19.86
N GLY A 88 16.83 -9.95 18.91
CA GLY A 88 17.82 -10.33 17.91
C GLY A 88 17.78 -9.45 16.67
N TRP A 89 18.97 -9.03 16.23
CA TRP A 89 19.16 -8.18 15.06
C TRP A 89 20.29 -8.72 14.18
N ASP A 90 20.04 -8.73 12.87
CA ASP A 90 21.08 -8.92 11.88
C ASP A 90 21.55 -7.56 11.34
N VAL A 91 22.85 -7.46 11.07
CA VAL A 91 23.47 -6.29 10.43
C VAL A 91 23.98 -6.74 9.07
N ILE A 92 23.22 -6.42 8.02
CA ILE A 92 23.47 -6.88 6.65
C ILE A 92 24.19 -5.79 5.86
N THR A 93 25.39 -6.10 5.37
CA THR A 93 26.25 -5.16 4.61
C THR A 93 26.21 -5.38 3.10
N SER A 94 25.64 -6.49 2.64
CA SER A 94 25.28 -6.69 1.24
C SER A 94 24.21 -7.79 1.11
N GLY A 95 23.43 -7.79 0.04
CA GLY A 95 22.38 -8.80 -0.23
C GLY A 95 21.41 -8.32 -1.31
N VAL A 96 20.29 -9.00 -1.49
CA VAL A 96 19.18 -8.57 -2.38
C VAL A 96 18.71 -7.17 -2.05
N HIS A 97 18.65 -6.84 -0.76
CA HIS A 97 18.16 -5.55 -0.27
C HIS A 97 19.27 -4.62 0.24
N ASN A 98 20.55 -4.91 -0.03
CA ASN A 98 21.62 -3.95 0.21
C ASN A 98 22.72 -4.09 -0.84
N ASP A 99 22.75 -3.16 -1.79
CA ASP A 99 23.76 -3.05 -2.83
C ASP A 99 24.69 -1.84 -2.62
N GLN A 100 24.53 -1.12 -1.49
CA GLN A 100 25.26 0.11 -1.21
C GLN A 100 26.48 -0.14 -0.33
N LYS A 101 27.66 0.12 -0.89
CA LYS A 101 28.93 -0.06 -0.18
C LYS A 101 29.05 0.91 1.00
N GLY A 102 29.38 0.39 2.18
CA GLY A 102 29.57 1.19 3.38
C GLY A 102 28.26 1.56 4.08
N GLU A 103 27.16 0.93 3.68
CA GLU A 103 25.86 1.02 4.35
C GLU A 103 25.44 -0.36 4.87
N ALA A 104 24.58 -0.36 5.88
CA ALA A 104 23.99 -1.54 6.45
C ALA A 104 22.46 -1.42 6.52
N LEU A 105 21.80 -2.56 6.29
CA LEU A 105 20.45 -2.82 6.75
C LEU A 105 20.51 -3.40 8.16
N ILE A 106 19.64 -2.90 9.04
CA ILE A 106 19.44 -3.46 10.39
C ILE A 106 18.11 -4.19 10.39
N VAL A 107 18.14 -5.51 10.56
CA VAL A 107 16.99 -6.40 10.34
C VAL A 107 16.63 -7.12 11.63
N SER A 108 15.37 -7.12 12.02
CA SER A 108 14.91 -7.92 13.14
C SER A 108 14.97 -9.41 12.80
N THR A 109 15.61 -10.24 13.62
CA THR A 109 15.58 -11.70 13.40
C THR A 109 14.21 -12.31 13.69
N LYS A 110 13.38 -11.62 14.48
CA LYS A 110 12.03 -12.05 14.84
C LYS A 110 11.02 -11.88 13.70
N THR A 111 11.03 -10.71 13.05
CA THR A 111 10.05 -10.37 12.02
C THR A 111 10.62 -10.30 10.61
N GLN A 112 11.95 -10.33 10.44
CA GLN A 112 12.66 -10.08 9.18
C GLN A 112 12.42 -8.67 8.59
N ALA A 113 11.83 -7.77 9.36
CA ALA A 113 11.62 -6.38 8.97
C ALA A 113 12.86 -5.50 9.26
N CYS A 114 13.05 -4.48 8.43
CA CYS A 114 14.19 -3.56 8.47
C CYS A 114 13.86 -2.28 9.23
N PHE A 115 14.86 -1.70 9.88
CA PHE A 115 14.80 -0.31 10.34
C PHE A 115 14.39 0.61 9.19
N ASN A 116 13.49 1.55 9.46
CA ASN A 116 13.04 2.53 8.49
C ASN A 116 12.74 3.87 9.16
N PHE A 117 13.10 4.96 8.48
CA PHE A 117 12.72 6.32 8.84
C PHE A 117 11.79 6.95 7.79
N ASP A 118 10.54 7.25 8.18
CA ASP A 118 9.60 7.98 7.34
C ASP A 118 9.31 9.39 7.90
N PRO A 119 9.93 10.45 7.34
CA PRO A 119 9.74 11.81 7.82
C PRO A 119 8.32 12.34 7.58
N ARG A 120 7.51 11.68 6.74
CA ARG A 120 6.13 12.09 6.44
C ARG A 120 5.15 11.69 7.55
N ARG A 121 5.57 10.81 8.48
CA ARG A 121 4.74 10.41 9.62
C ARG A 121 4.79 11.45 10.73
N ALA A 122 3.78 11.44 11.59
CA ALA A 122 3.73 12.29 12.76
C ALA A 122 4.94 12.01 13.68
N ALA A 123 5.46 13.07 14.32
CA ALA A 123 6.55 12.96 15.28
C ALA A 123 6.25 11.92 16.37
N GLY A 124 7.25 11.15 16.80
CA GLY A 124 7.06 10.01 17.70
C GLY A 124 6.59 8.73 17.01
N ASN A 125 6.40 8.75 15.68
CA ASN A 125 5.96 7.60 14.89
C ASN A 125 6.73 7.53 13.55
N GLN A 126 7.95 8.05 13.51
CA GLN A 126 8.73 8.17 12.28
C GLN A 126 9.78 7.07 12.13
N VAL A 127 10.22 6.48 13.25
CA VAL A 127 11.15 5.35 13.30
C VAL A 127 10.38 4.07 13.61
N LEU A 128 10.49 3.08 12.73
CA LEU A 128 9.69 1.86 12.75
C LEU A 128 10.37 0.74 11.96
N LEU A 129 9.88 -0.48 12.13
CA LEU A 129 10.20 -1.59 11.24
C LEU A 129 9.28 -1.59 10.04
N PHE A 130 9.87 -1.86 8.89
CA PHE A 130 9.17 -1.97 7.61
C PHE A 130 9.84 -3.01 6.74
N SER A 131 9.13 -3.54 5.77
CA SER A 131 9.71 -4.47 4.80
C SER A 131 10.98 -3.91 4.15
N CYS A 132 12.02 -4.74 4.04
CA CYS A 132 13.36 -4.37 3.58
C CYS A 132 13.43 -3.93 2.10
N GLY A 133 12.37 -4.17 1.31
CA GLY A 133 12.23 -3.69 -0.07
C GLY A 133 11.61 -2.29 -0.20
N GLY A 134 11.37 -1.59 0.91
CA GLY A 134 10.80 -0.24 0.93
C GLY A 134 9.30 -0.16 0.60
N ARG A 135 8.67 -1.29 0.20
CA ARG A 135 7.22 -1.42 0.00
C ARG A 135 6.65 -2.37 1.04
N ALA A 136 5.44 -2.08 1.51
CA ALA A 136 4.82 -2.80 2.63
C ALA A 136 4.57 -4.29 2.36
N ASP A 137 4.66 -4.74 1.12
CA ASP A 137 4.37 -6.10 0.66
C ASP A 137 5.64 -6.92 0.38
N GLY A 138 6.84 -6.48 0.76
CA GLY A 138 8.06 -7.24 0.46
C GLY A 138 8.66 -6.93 -0.89
N SER A 139 7.87 -6.35 -1.80
CA SER A 139 8.34 -6.01 -3.14
C SER A 139 9.21 -4.74 -3.13
N GLY A 140 9.80 -4.44 -4.28
CA GLY A 140 10.55 -3.21 -4.50
C GLY A 140 12.05 -3.38 -4.28
N GLN A 141 12.70 -2.26 -4.01
CA GLN A 141 14.13 -2.12 -3.82
C GLN A 141 14.35 -1.32 -2.54
N VAL A 142 15.42 -1.63 -1.83
CA VAL A 142 15.76 -0.91 -0.60
C VAL A 142 15.77 0.59 -0.85
N THR A 143 15.19 1.34 0.08
CA THR A 143 15.19 2.80 0.02
C THR A 143 16.25 3.37 0.95
N ASN A 144 16.75 4.55 0.63
CA ASN A 144 17.69 5.28 1.50
C ASN A 144 17.13 5.54 2.91
N SER A 145 15.82 5.42 3.15
CA SER A 145 15.21 5.46 4.48
C SER A 145 15.54 4.25 5.38
N GLN A 146 16.09 3.18 4.81
CA GLN A 146 16.39 1.93 5.50
C GLN A 146 17.90 1.66 5.58
N LEU A 147 18.71 2.45 4.88
CA LEU A 147 20.15 2.30 4.80
C LEU A 147 20.83 3.24 5.80
N PHE A 148 21.81 2.69 6.51
CA PHE A 148 22.56 3.40 7.54
C PHE A 148 24.05 3.24 7.29
N ALA A 149 24.82 4.34 7.37
CA ALA A 149 26.26 4.28 7.22
C ALA A 149 26.88 3.30 8.22
N PHE A 150 27.71 2.37 7.73
CA PHE A 150 28.36 1.33 8.52
C PHE A 150 29.74 0.99 7.95
N THR A 151 30.77 1.26 8.75
CA THR A 151 32.17 1.01 8.41
C THR A 151 32.77 -0.17 9.19
N GLY A 152 31.95 -0.93 9.93
CA GLY A 152 32.38 -2.01 10.80
C GLY A 152 32.44 -1.65 12.29
N GLY A 153 32.73 -2.66 13.11
CA GLY A 153 32.88 -2.53 14.57
C GLY A 153 31.58 -2.64 15.37
N ASN A 154 31.70 -2.78 16.69
CA ASN A 154 30.58 -3.02 17.60
C ASN A 154 29.96 -1.73 18.20
N GLY A 155 30.39 -0.55 17.74
CA GLY A 155 29.98 0.74 18.29
C GLY A 155 30.89 1.27 19.41
N PRO A 156 30.50 2.38 20.07
CA PRO A 156 29.21 3.07 19.91
C PRO A 156 29.04 3.71 18.53
N LEU A 157 27.89 3.47 17.88
CA LEU A 157 27.53 4.07 16.59
C LEU A 157 26.20 4.83 16.69
N SER A 158 25.97 5.74 15.75
CA SER A 158 24.70 6.44 15.58
C SER A 158 24.06 5.98 14.27
N PHE A 159 22.76 5.67 14.32
CA PHE A 159 22.01 5.32 13.11
C PHE A 159 21.44 6.59 12.49
N ALA A 160 22.14 7.14 11.49
CA ALA A 160 21.64 8.21 10.63
C ALA A 160 21.08 7.57 9.34
N PRO A 161 19.78 7.74 9.05
CA PRO A 161 19.18 7.15 7.85
C PRO A 161 19.63 7.93 6.61
N GLY A 162 19.86 7.22 5.50
CA GLY A 162 20.37 7.81 4.26
C GLY A 162 19.45 8.85 3.62
N ASN A 163 18.13 8.81 3.91
CA ASN A 163 17.17 9.82 3.42
C ASN A 163 17.18 11.14 4.21
N ASP A 164 17.79 11.18 5.40
CA ASP A 164 18.05 12.42 6.13
C ASP A 164 19.27 12.25 7.06
N PRO A 165 20.50 12.48 6.56
CA PRO A 165 21.73 12.28 7.31
C PRO A 165 21.93 13.32 8.43
N THR A 166 21.06 14.34 8.53
CA THR A 166 21.09 15.32 9.63
C THR A 166 20.35 14.82 10.87
N LYS A 167 19.61 13.72 10.73
CA LYS A 167 18.82 13.09 11.78
C LYS A 167 19.43 11.79 12.23
N CYS A 168 19.30 11.49 13.51
CA CYS A 168 19.83 10.28 14.13
C CYS A 168 18.73 9.61 14.97
N PHE A 169 18.72 8.28 14.97
CA PHE A 169 17.89 7.53 15.89
C PHE A 169 18.33 7.86 17.32
N ALA A 170 17.35 8.04 18.20
CA ALA A 170 17.55 8.42 19.58
C ALA A 170 16.61 7.61 20.48
N ALA A 171 17.13 7.18 21.63
CA ALA A 171 16.31 6.63 22.70
C ALA A 171 15.42 7.72 23.30
N LYS A 172 14.10 7.56 23.20
CA LYS A 172 13.11 8.47 23.79
C LYS A 172 12.14 7.68 24.66
N GLY A 173 12.39 7.65 25.96
CA GLY A 173 11.63 6.82 26.89
C GLY A 173 11.86 5.34 26.57
N ASN A 174 10.78 4.60 26.27
CA ASN A 174 10.83 3.16 26.02
C ASN A 174 10.78 2.79 24.52
N VAL A 175 11.00 3.76 23.63
CA VAL A 175 11.01 3.54 22.18
C VAL A 175 12.17 4.28 21.53
N ILE A 176 12.51 3.87 20.32
CA ILE A 176 13.40 4.62 19.44
C ILE A 176 12.56 5.57 18.59
N ASP A 177 13.04 6.81 18.49
CA ASP A 177 12.48 7.84 17.64
C ASP A 177 13.62 8.66 17.02
N ILE A 178 13.32 9.78 16.37
CA ILE A 178 14.28 10.59 15.64
C ILE A 178 14.65 11.90 16.38
N ALA A 179 15.89 12.33 16.29
CA ALA A 179 16.36 13.65 16.75
C ALA A 179 17.40 14.24 15.78
N ASP A 180 17.76 15.52 15.94
CA ASP A 180 18.93 16.08 15.26
C ASP A 180 20.20 15.35 15.70
N CYS A 181 21.06 15.00 14.74
CA CYS A 181 22.30 14.29 15.04
C CYS A 181 23.21 15.12 15.95
N ASN A 182 23.62 14.50 17.05
CA ASN A 182 24.57 15.07 18.00
C ASN A 182 25.57 14.00 18.46
N ALA A 183 26.84 14.20 18.10
CA ALA A 183 27.92 13.27 18.44
C ALA A 183 28.08 13.08 19.96
N ASN A 184 27.73 14.08 20.77
CA ASN A 184 27.86 14.06 22.22
C ASN A 184 26.60 13.56 22.93
N ASP A 185 25.51 13.30 22.21
CA ASP A 185 24.28 12.78 22.78
C ASP A 185 24.36 11.25 22.93
N ALA A 186 24.39 10.79 24.18
CA ALA A 186 24.45 9.37 24.52
C ALA A 186 23.18 8.62 24.10
N THR A 187 22.02 9.29 24.05
CA THR A 187 20.75 8.65 23.62
C THR A 187 20.78 8.23 22.14
N GLN A 188 21.71 8.78 21.36
CA GLN A 188 21.94 8.47 19.95
C GLN A 188 23.07 7.46 19.74
N LYS A 189 23.51 6.77 20.80
CA LYS A 189 24.64 5.84 20.76
C LYS A 189 24.19 4.42 21.04
N PHE A 190 24.48 3.54 20.09
CA PHE A 190 24.10 2.14 20.12
C PHE A 190 25.34 1.25 19.98
N THR A 191 25.31 0.09 20.60
CA THR A 191 26.39 -0.92 20.49
C THR A 191 25.83 -2.28 20.11
N PHE A 192 26.53 -2.99 19.23
CA PHE A 192 26.25 -4.39 18.92
C PHE A 192 26.84 -5.27 20.01
N GLY A 193 25.96 -5.93 20.77
CA GLY A 193 26.26 -6.74 21.93
C GLY A 193 26.49 -8.22 21.61
N ALA A 194 26.22 -9.06 22.61
CA ALA A 194 26.29 -10.51 22.48
C ALA A 194 25.14 -11.06 21.60
N ALA A 195 25.25 -12.33 21.22
CA ALA A 195 24.18 -13.05 20.55
C ALA A 195 22.89 -13.02 21.41
N ALA A 196 21.75 -12.72 20.77
CA ALA A 196 20.44 -12.87 21.37
C ALA A 196 20.08 -14.36 21.49
N ALA A 197 19.35 -14.74 22.54
CA ALA A 197 18.92 -16.13 22.70
C ALA A 197 17.65 -16.41 21.87
N GLY A 198 17.55 -17.60 21.27
CA GLY A 198 16.29 -18.10 20.68
C GLY A 198 16.25 -18.30 19.15
N GLY A 199 17.35 -18.12 18.43
CA GLY A 199 17.40 -18.41 17.00
C GLY A 199 17.68 -19.90 16.70
N SER A 200 16.66 -20.66 16.30
CA SER A 200 16.85 -21.89 15.52
C SER A 200 17.26 -21.52 14.10
N GLY A 201 18.54 -21.21 13.92
CA GLY A 201 19.17 -21.03 12.62
C GLY A 201 20.46 -21.82 12.60
N ASN A 202 20.39 -23.05 12.10
CA ASN A 202 21.58 -23.75 11.60
C ASN A 202 22.14 -22.88 10.48
N ASP A 203 23.32 -22.28 10.67
CA ASP A 203 24.32 -22.18 9.62
C ASP A 203 25.68 -21.88 10.22
N SER A 204 26.54 -22.88 10.09
CA SER A 204 27.97 -22.78 10.34
C SER A 204 28.60 -22.04 9.17
N ASN A 205 28.91 -20.76 9.34
CA ASN A 205 30.01 -20.14 8.61
C ASN A 205 30.78 -19.24 9.56
N ASN A 206 31.82 -19.85 10.11
CA ASN A 206 32.72 -19.33 11.10
C ASN A 206 33.75 -18.43 10.41
N ASN A 207 33.67 -17.11 10.59
CA ASN A 207 34.86 -16.27 10.57
C ASN A 207 34.64 -14.97 11.35
N SER A 208 35.04 -14.94 12.62
CA SER A 208 35.85 -13.86 13.20
C SER A 208 36.18 -14.14 14.66
N SER A 209 37.33 -14.78 14.91
CA SER A 209 38.27 -14.29 15.94
C SER A 209 39.06 -13.14 15.28
N ALA A 210 39.61 -12.13 15.94
CA ALA A 210 40.09 -11.99 17.29
C ALA A 210 40.12 -10.47 17.62
N ALA A 211 39.85 -10.11 18.88
CA ALA A 211 40.82 -9.62 19.84
C ALA A 211 41.00 -8.10 19.88
N ALA A 212 40.62 -7.57 21.04
CA ALA A 212 40.93 -6.23 21.52
C ALA A 212 42.44 -5.98 21.54
N SER A 213 42.84 -4.77 21.12
CA SER A 213 44.06 -4.12 21.58
C SER A 213 43.88 -2.60 21.43
N SER A 214 43.88 -1.95 22.58
CA SER A 214 43.88 -0.50 22.79
C SER A 214 45.17 0.15 22.28
N ALA A 215 45.06 1.24 21.53
CA ALA A 215 46.05 2.32 21.53
C ALA A 215 45.38 3.64 21.10
N ALA A 216 45.68 4.69 21.87
CA ALA A 216 45.08 6.01 21.81
C ALA A 216 45.87 6.99 20.92
N ALA A 217 45.19 8.08 20.56
CA ALA A 217 45.68 9.41 20.12
C ALA A 217 46.40 9.43 18.74
N THR A 218 46.24 10.43 17.88
CA THR A 218 46.03 11.87 18.10
C THR A 218 45.50 12.51 16.81
N SER A 219 44.79 13.63 16.99
CA SER A 219 44.29 14.60 16.02
C SER A 219 45.34 15.19 15.06
N GLU A 220 44.94 15.47 13.82
CA GLU A 220 45.33 16.71 13.12
C GLU A 220 44.34 17.06 11.99
N ALA A 221 43.99 18.35 11.93
CA ALA A 221 43.13 18.96 10.94
C ALA A 221 43.97 19.59 9.82
N ALA A 222 43.45 19.64 8.60
CA ALA A 222 43.81 20.66 7.61
C ALA A 222 42.71 20.81 6.56
N ALA A 223 42.55 22.05 6.11
CA ALA A 223 41.38 22.60 5.45
C ALA A 223 41.50 22.65 3.92
N SER A 224 40.31 22.81 3.30
CA SER A 224 39.99 23.70 2.18
C SER A 224 40.67 23.51 0.82
N SER A 225 39.86 23.29 -0.23
CA SER A 225 39.80 24.26 -1.32
C SER A 225 38.54 24.10 -2.20
N THR A 226 38.05 25.28 -2.55
CA THR A 226 36.99 25.69 -3.47
C THR A 226 37.20 25.23 -4.91
N SER A 227 36.12 24.94 -5.63
CA SER A 227 35.81 25.64 -6.89
C SER A 227 34.40 25.33 -7.39
N ALA A 228 33.64 26.40 -7.58
CA ALA A 228 32.40 26.43 -8.33
C ALA A 228 32.71 26.64 -9.81
N ALA A 229 31.92 26.03 -10.69
CA ALA A 229 31.71 26.52 -12.05
C ALA A 229 30.27 26.25 -12.46
N ALA A 230 29.48 27.31 -12.50
CA ALA A 230 28.24 27.37 -13.26
C ALA A 230 28.58 27.76 -14.71
N VAL A 231 27.91 27.15 -15.68
CA VAL A 231 27.59 27.81 -16.95
C VAL A 231 26.27 27.29 -17.50
N THR A 232 25.49 28.28 -17.90
CA THR A 232 24.12 28.35 -18.41
C THR A 232 24.03 28.01 -19.90
N SER A 233 22.77 27.97 -20.38
CA SER A 233 22.28 28.08 -21.78
C SER A 233 22.10 26.76 -22.53
N ALA A 234 21.06 26.53 -23.34
CA ALA A 234 19.90 27.30 -23.76
C ALA A 234 18.81 26.36 -24.27
N ALA A 235 17.56 26.82 -24.21
CA ALA A 235 16.40 26.24 -24.85
C ALA A 235 16.47 26.35 -26.39
N ALA A 236 15.85 25.39 -27.08
CA ALA A 236 15.34 25.57 -28.43
C ALA A 236 13.97 24.89 -28.54
N ALA A 237 12.94 25.72 -28.71
CA ALA A 237 11.61 25.31 -29.17
C ALA A 237 11.54 25.50 -30.69
N ALA A 238 10.84 24.60 -31.40
CA ALA A 238 9.69 24.92 -32.26
C ALA A 238 9.45 23.87 -33.36
N SER A 239 8.22 23.34 -33.34
CA SER A 239 7.25 23.10 -34.42
C SER A 239 7.64 22.40 -35.75
N SER A 240 6.84 21.39 -36.10
CA SER A 240 6.05 21.33 -37.34
C SER A 240 5.15 20.08 -37.28
N ALA A 241 3.83 20.23 -37.17
CA ALA A 241 2.86 20.28 -38.28
C ALA A 241 2.27 18.90 -38.62
N ALA A 242 0.95 18.81 -38.48
CA ALA A 242 0.09 17.71 -38.88
C ALA A 242 0.00 17.57 -40.41
N PRO A 243 -0.62 16.46 -40.87
CA PRO A 243 -1.69 16.61 -41.83
C PRO A 243 -2.98 15.92 -41.38
N ALA A 244 -4.08 16.60 -41.66
CA ALA A 244 -5.44 16.10 -41.71
C ALA A 244 -5.62 15.16 -42.91
N ASN A 245 -6.57 14.23 -42.81
CA ASN A 245 -7.54 13.95 -43.87
C ASN A 245 -8.71 13.12 -43.33
N ASP A 246 -9.90 13.58 -43.70
CA ASP A 246 -11.23 13.08 -43.41
C ASP A 246 -11.59 11.77 -44.12
N GLU A 247 -12.72 11.22 -43.66
CA GLU A 247 -13.78 10.50 -44.39
C GLU A 247 -13.99 9.04 -43.94
N ASN A 248 -15.04 8.82 -43.13
CA ASN A 248 -16.16 7.96 -43.55
C ASN A 248 -17.34 8.07 -42.56
N ALA A 249 -18.35 8.84 -42.95
CA ALA A 249 -19.67 8.82 -42.35
C ALA A 249 -20.56 7.87 -43.16
N GLN A 250 -21.17 6.86 -42.53
CA GLN A 250 -22.44 6.31 -43.02
C GLN A 250 -23.25 5.63 -41.92
N CYS A 251 -24.48 6.13 -41.78
CA CYS A 251 -25.49 5.82 -40.78
C CYS A 251 -26.11 4.41 -40.91
N SER A 252 -26.68 3.91 -39.80
CA SER A 252 -28.05 3.36 -39.80
C SER A 252 -28.67 3.34 -38.39
N ALA A 253 -29.93 3.75 -38.33
CA ALA A 253 -30.76 4.05 -37.17
C ALA A 253 -31.31 2.78 -36.46
N PRO A 254 -31.88 2.89 -35.23
CA PRO A 254 -32.15 1.75 -34.36
C PRO A 254 -33.45 1.02 -34.68
N LYS A 255 -33.44 -0.30 -34.46
CA LYS A 255 -34.63 -1.16 -34.44
C LYS A 255 -35.24 -1.10 -33.04
N VAL A 256 -36.41 -0.48 -32.92
CA VAL A 256 -37.24 -0.50 -31.71
C VAL A 256 -37.82 -1.92 -31.54
N VAL A 257 -37.54 -2.55 -30.41
CA VAL A 257 -38.23 -3.77 -29.96
C VAL A 257 -38.84 -3.46 -28.60
N THR A 258 -40.17 -3.40 -28.56
CA THR A 258 -40.95 -3.31 -27.33
C THR A 258 -41.06 -4.70 -26.73
N VAL A 259 -40.53 -4.93 -25.52
CA VAL A 259 -40.86 -6.12 -24.73
C VAL A 259 -41.53 -5.67 -23.44
N THR A 260 -42.78 -6.11 -23.31
CA THR A 260 -43.64 -5.96 -22.15
C THR A 260 -43.59 -7.26 -21.37
N GLU A 261 -42.95 -7.28 -20.19
CA GLU A 261 -43.35 -8.20 -19.11
C GLU A 261 -42.71 -7.78 -17.78
N VAL A 262 -43.56 -7.32 -16.86
CA VAL A 262 -43.21 -7.11 -15.45
C VAL A 262 -43.60 -8.38 -14.72
N THR A 263 -42.61 -9.12 -14.20
CA THR A 263 -42.84 -10.20 -13.24
C THR A 263 -42.42 -9.73 -11.86
N THR A 264 -43.39 -9.32 -11.04
CA THR A 264 -43.20 -9.03 -9.61
C THR A 264 -42.97 -10.33 -8.85
N VAL A 265 -41.81 -10.45 -8.18
CA VAL A 265 -41.57 -11.49 -7.17
C VAL A 265 -41.68 -10.87 -5.79
N THR A 266 -42.73 -11.25 -5.06
CA THR A 266 -42.98 -10.88 -3.66
C THR A 266 -42.04 -11.63 -2.73
N ALA A 267 -41.31 -10.90 -1.89
CA ALA A 267 -40.46 -11.46 -0.84
C ALA A 267 -41.29 -12.21 0.23
N GLY A 268 -40.92 -13.45 0.51
CA GLY A 268 -41.52 -14.28 1.56
C GLY A 268 -41.08 -13.88 2.97
N ALA A 269 -42.01 -13.96 3.91
CA ALA A 269 -41.90 -13.59 5.31
C ALA A 269 -40.89 -14.44 6.13
N PRO A 270 -40.35 -13.91 7.25
CA PRO A 270 -39.37 -14.59 8.09
C PRO A 270 -40.02 -15.65 9.01
N PRO A 271 -39.31 -16.75 9.36
CA PRO A 271 -39.76 -17.68 10.39
C PRO A 271 -39.46 -17.15 11.81
N PRO A 272 -40.26 -17.53 12.83
CA PRO A 272 -40.16 -16.99 14.18
C PRO A 272 -39.10 -17.69 15.04
N ALA A 273 -38.61 -16.95 16.03
CA ALA A 273 -37.67 -17.37 17.05
C ALA A 273 -38.31 -18.24 18.14
N ASP A 274 -37.57 -19.25 18.63
CA ASP A 274 -37.63 -19.65 20.04
C ASP A 274 -36.31 -20.31 20.50
N ALA A 275 -36.05 -20.26 21.80
CA ALA A 275 -34.74 -20.26 22.42
C ALA A 275 -34.29 -21.60 23.09
N SER A 276 -32.96 -21.81 23.06
CA SER A 276 -32.06 -22.30 24.13
C SER A 276 -32.19 -23.73 24.71
N GLN A 277 -31.18 -24.60 24.51
CA GLN A 277 -30.10 -24.95 25.49
C GLN A 277 -29.34 -26.28 25.18
N THR A 278 -28.00 -26.15 25.17
CA THR A 278 -26.95 -27.03 25.80
C THR A 278 -26.47 -28.36 25.17
N ALA A 279 -25.18 -28.33 24.78
CA ALA A 279 -24.06 -29.31 24.79
C ALA A 279 -24.28 -30.83 24.59
N GLU A 280 -23.48 -31.47 23.71
CA GLU A 280 -22.18 -32.11 23.99
C GLU A 280 -21.62 -32.77 22.71
N ALA A 281 -20.30 -33.06 22.71
CA ALA A 281 -19.48 -33.52 21.60
C ALA A 281 -19.78 -34.95 21.09
N ALA A 282 -19.56 -35.18 19.79
CA ALA A 282 -19.09 -36.47 19.27
C ALA A 282 -18.45 -36.31 17.89
N SER A 283 -17.20 -36.77 17.80
CA SER A 283 -16.46 -37.07 16.57
C SER A 283 -17.09 -38.24 15.79
N THR A 284 -17.13 -38.15 14.46
CA THR A 284 -16.79 -39.28 13.57
C THR A 284 -16.63 -38.82 12.11
N THR A 285 -15.67 -39.47 11.47
CA THR A 285 -15.13 -39.37 10.12
C THR A 285 -16.06 -39.83 9.00
N SER A 286 -15.70 -39.43 7.76
CA SER A 286 -15.96 -40.04 6.42
C SER A 286 -16.72 -39.07 5.48
N ALA A 287 -16.44 -38.93 4.19
CA ALA A 287 -15.44 -39.46 3.28
C ALA A 287 -15.43 -38.58 2.01
N ALA A 288 -14.40 -38.78 1.20
CA ALA A 288 -14.08 -38.11 -0.05
C ALA A 288 -15.16 -38.24 -1.15
N ALA A 289 -15.23 -37.22 -2.01
CA ALA A 289 -15.60 -37.37 -3.41
C ALA A 289 -14.70 -36.44 -4.24
N ALA A 290 -13.65 -37.02 -4.80
CA ALA A 290 -12.84 -36.43 -5.85
C ALA A 290 -13.58 -36.54 -7.18
N ALA A 291 -13.66 -35.44 -7.93
CA ALA A 291 -13.97 -35.46 -9.36
C ALA A 291 -12.73 -34.98 -10.12
N THR A 292 -12.05 -35.95 -10.73
CA THR A 292 -11.00 -35.79 -11.73
C THR A 292 -11.56 -35.22 -13.02
N SER A 293 -10.83 -34.31 -13.68
CA SER A 293 -10.83 -34.20 -15.14
C SER A 293 -9.47 -33.74 -15.65
N ASP A 294 -8.73 -34.73 -16.13
CA ASP A 294 -7.81 -34.80 -17.27
C ASP A 294 -6.99 -33.57 -17.71
N ALA A 295 -5.69 -33.71 -17.49
CA ALA A 295 -4.63 -33.10 -18.26
C ALA A 295 -4.45 -33.85 -19.60
N VAL A 296 -4.31 -33.11 -20.70
CA VAL A 296 -3.66 -33.61 -21.92
C VAL A 296 -2.49 -32.71 -22.24
N ALA A 297 -1.29 -33.24 -21.97
CA ALA A 297 -0.04 -32.74 -22.52
C ALA A 297 0.22 -33.43 -23.86
N ASN A 298 0.57 -32.65 -24.89
CA ASN A 298 1.32 -33.12 -26.06
C ASN A 298 2.21 -31.96 -26.55
N ASN A 299 3.48 -32.27 -26.81
CA ASN A 299 4.54 -31.40 -27.35
C ASN A 299 5.38 -32.28 -28.30
N PRO A 300 6.30 -31.78 -29.17
CA PRO A 300 6.51 -30.45 -29.77
C PRO A 300 6.68 -30.49 -31.33
N GLY A 301 6.77 -29.34 -32.01
CA GLY A 301 7.27 -29.28 -33.40
C GLY A 301 7.08 -27.97 -34.18
N GLU A 302 8.17 -27.20 -34.30
CA GLU A 302 8.61 -26.31 -35.40
C GLU A 302 7.79 -25.07 -35.87
N GLY A 303 8.29 -23.89 -35.49
CA GLY A 303 8.74 -22.81 -36.39
C GLY A 303 7.77 -22.09 -37.35
N SER A 304 7.30 -20.90 -36.96
CA SER A 304 7.32 -19.70 -37.82
C SER A 304 7.02 -18.43 -37.01
N SER A 305 7.77 -17.36 -37.30
CA SER A 305 7.59 -16.03 -36.71
C SER A 305 6.31 -15.36 -37.22
N GLN A 306 5.44 -14.94 -36.31
CA GLN A 306 4.40 -13.95 -36.58
C GLN A 306 4.16 -13.10 -35.33
N THR A 307 4.30 -11.79 -35.51
CA THR A 307 3.94 -10.73 -34.58
C THR A 307 2.43 -10.75 -34.37
N THR A 308 1.96 -11.24 -33.24
CA THR A 308 0.55 -11.23 -32.84
C THR A 308 0.28 -10.08 -31.87
N ALA A 309 -0.76 -9.32 -32.18
CA ALA A 309 -1.36 -8.33 -31.29
C ALA A 309 -1.75 -8.97 -29.94
N ALA A 310 -1.71 -8.17 -28.87
CA ALA A 310 -2.06 -8.62 -27.53
C ALA A 310 -3.46 -9.25 -27.51
N PRO A 311 -3.64 -10.42 -26.85
CA PRO A 311 -4.94 -11.04 -26.75
C PRO A 311 -5.90 -10.14 -25.94
N PRO A 312 -7.21 -10.13 -26.25
CA PRO A 312 -8.19 -9.44 -25.44
C PRO A 312 -8.12 -9.95 -23.98
N PRO A 313 -8.34 -9.08 -22.99
CA PRO A 313 -8.26 -9.49 -21.59
C PRO A 313 -9.26 -10.63 -21.33
N PRO A 314 -8.91 -11.60 -20.47
CA PRO A 314 -9.82 -12.66 -20.09
C PRO A 314 -11.10 -12.07 -19.49
N VAL A 315 -12.23 -12.69 -19.81
CA VAL A 315 -13.53 -12.41 -19.20
C VAL A 315 -13.44 -12.86 -17.74
N ILE A 316 -13.34 -11.91 -16.80
CA ILE A 316 -13.26 -12.19 -15.36
C ILE A 316 -14.66 -12.00 -14.75
N THR A 317 -15.34 -13.11 -14.43
CA THR A 317 -16.73 -13.09 -13.93
C THR A 317 -16.84 -13.04 -12.40
N GLY A 318 -15.75 -12.76 -11.68
CA GLY A 318 -15.72 -12.71 -10.21
C GLY A 318 -14.32 -12.46 -9.65
N ASN A 319 -14.24 -12.01 -8.40
CA ASN A 319 -12.97 -11.94 -7.68
C ASN A 319 -12.36 -13.34 -7.53
N PRO A 320 -11.08 -13.53 -7.90
CA PRO A 320 -10.44 -14.84 -7.79
C PRO A 320 -10.41 -15.34 -6.34
N THR A 321 -10.94 -16.54 -6.12
CA THR A 321 -10.90 -17.22 -4.80
C THR A 321 -9.62 -18.03 -4.61
N THR A 322 -8.79 -18.09 -5.63
CA THR A 322 -7.47 -18.72 -5.63
C THR A 322 -6.42 -17.69 -6.03
N PRO A 323 -5.15 -17.85 -5.61
CA PRO A 323 -4.10 -16.90 -5.97
C PRO A 323 -3.96 -16.80 -7.50
N VAL A 324 -4.10 -15.59 -8.04
CA VAL A 324 -3.96 -15.29 -9.48
C VAL A 324 -2.86 -14.24 -9.68
N PRO A 325 -1.91 -14.42 -10.61
CA PRO A 325 -0.88 -13.42 -10.87
C PRO A 325 -1.46 -12.05 -11.20
N VAL A 326 -0.87 -10.98 -10.66
CA VAL A 326 -1.26 -9.60 -10.93
C VAL A 326 -0.20 -8.85 -11.71
N SER A 327 -0.62 -7.89 -12.54
CA SER A 327 0.31 -7.05 -13.30
C SER A 327 0.84 -5.84 -12.51
N GLY A 328 0.29 -5.55 -11.33
CA GLY A 328 0.77 -4.50 -10.42
C GLY A 328 1.81 -4.99 -9.42
N ALA A 329 2.15 -4.13 -8.44
CA ALA A 329 3.03 -4.50 -7.33
C ALA A 329 2.30 -5.50 -6.42
N GLY A 330 2.72 -6.76 -6.39
CA GLY A 330 2.06 -7.77 -5.54
C GLY A 330 2.23 -9.21 -5.98
N GLY A 331 2.73 -9.48 -7.20
CA GLY A 331 3.02 -10.83 -7.67
C GLY A 331 1.77 -11.68 -7.93
N THR A 332 0.98 -11.97 -6.89
CA THR A 332 -0.24 -12.78 -6.92
C THR A 332 -1.32 -12.16 -6.03
N LEU A 333 -2.60 -12.21 -6.44
CA LEU A 333 -3.72 -11.84 -5.58
C LEU A 333 -3.72 -12.66 -4.30
N ASN A 334 -3.94 -11.98 -3.18
CA ASN A 334 -4.13 -12.58 -1.88
C ASN A 334 -5.62 -12.51 -1.50
N PRO A 335 -6.39 -13.62 -1.60
CA PRO A 335 -7.82 -13.59 -1.39
C PRO A 335 -8.27 -13.09 -0.01
N SER A 336 -7.51 -13.34 1.07
CA SER A 336 -7.87 -12.81 2.40
C SER A 336 -7.68 -11.30 2.45
N ALA A 337 -6.56 -10.80 1.93
CA ALA A 337 -6.30 -9.36 1.89
C ALA A 337 -7.28 -8.61 0.98
N VAL A 338 -7.72 -9.23 -0.12
CA VAL A 338 -8.81 -8.72 -0.97
C VAL A 338 -10.12 -8.67 -0.20
N ALA A 339 -10.50 -9.75 0.50
CA ALA A 339 -11.74 -9.80 1.26
C ALA A 339 -11.82 -8.74 2.38
N GLU A 340 -10.69 -8.44 3.02
CA GLU A 340 -10.59 -7.36 4.00
C GLU A 340 -10.61 -5.98 3.34
N ALA A 341 -9.80 -5.77 2.29
CA ALA A 341 -9.61 -4.48 1.65
C ALA A 341 -10.83 -4.04 0.83
N GLN A 342 -11.59 -5.00 0.29
CA GLN A 342 -12.77 -4.77 -0.54
C GLN A 342 -14.01 -5.44 0.09
N ALA A 343 -14.17 -5.28 1.40
CA ALA A 343 -15.32 -5.83 2.11
C ALA A 343 -16.64 -5.23 1.57
N PHE A 344 -17.61 -6.09 1.29
CA PHE A 344 -18.94 -5.64 0.85
C PHE A 344 -19.68 -4.92 1.97
N ASP A 345 -20.13 -3.70 1.70
CA ASP A 345 -20.97 -2.94 2.61
C ASP A 345 -22.44 -3.31 2.44
N ALA A 346 -22.93 -4.18 3.33
CA ALA A 346 -24.33 -4.58 3.39
C ALA A 346 -25.27 -3.50 3.95
N SER A 347 -24.72 -2.43 4.55
CA SER A 347 -25.50 -1.30 5.06
C SER A 347 -25.68 -0.18 4.03
N ALA A 348 -25.05 -0.32 2.87
CA ALA A 348 -25.03 0.71 1.84
C ALA A 348 -26.41 0.97 1.25
N VAL A 349 -26.71 2.25 0.98
CA VAL A 349 -27.88 2.67 0.19
C VAL A 349 -27.42 2.85 -1.25
N ARG A 350 -27.98 2.03 -2.15
CA ARG A 350 -27.63 1.95 -3.57
C ARG A 350 -28.79 2.46 -4.44
N PRO A 351 -28.88 3.77 -4.75
CA PRO A 351 -29.90 4.29 -5.65
C PRO A 351 -29.84 3.72 -7.07
N LEU A 352 -28.67 3.29 -7.52
CA LEU A 352 -28.47 2.59 -8.79
C LEU A 352 -27.56 1.39 -8.52
N GLU A 353 -27.95 0.23 -9.05
CA GLU A 353 -27.22 -1.02 -8.90
C GLU A 353 -26.87 -1.58 -10.27
N SER A 354 -25.69 -2.16 -10.41
CA SER A 354 -25.25 -2.86 -11.62
C SER A 354 -25.43 -2.05 -12.92
N VAL A 355 -25.15 -0.76 -12.87
CA VAL A 355 -25.14 0.10 -14.05
C VAL A 355 -23.77 0.12 -14.71
N ASN A 356 -23.73 0.35 -16.01
CA ASN A 356 -22.50 0.71 -16.71
C ASN A 356 -22.30 2.23 -16.63
N ILE A 357 -21.05 2.65 -16.57
CA ILE A 357 -20.65 4.07 -16.70
C ILE A 357 -20.10 4.24 -18.11
N ARG A 358 -20.89 4.83 -19.01
CA ARG A 358 -20.60 4.97 -20.44
C ARG A 358 -20.05 6.37 -20.76
N ALA A 359 -18.89 6.42 -21.39
CA ALA A 359 -18.32 7.65 -21.94
C ALA A 359 -19.05 8.11 -23.21
N ALA A 360 -18.90 9.38 -23.58
CA ALA A 360 -19.53 9.96 -24.77
C ALA A 360 -19.09 9.32 -26.10
N ASP A 361 -17.95 8.62 -26.12
CA ASP A 361 -17.47 7.86 -27.27
C ASP A 361 -18.09 6.44 -27.38
N GLY A 362 -18.98 6.09 -26.45
CA GLY A 362 -19.72 4.83 -26.44
C GLY A 362 -19.04 3.68 -25.68
N ARG A 363 -17.83 3.89 -25.14
CA ARG A 363 -17.14 2.88 -24.32
C ARG A 363 -17.58 2.95 -22.86
N CYS A 364 -17.50 1.83 -22.16
CA CYS A 364 -17.85 1.71 -20.75
C CYS A 364 -16.60 1.54 -19.88
N PHE A 365 -16.70 1.98 -18.64
CA PHE A 365 -15.68 1.71 -17.62
C PHE A 365 -15.49 0.20 -17.48
N PHE A 366 -14.24 -0.22 -17.32
CA PHE A 366 -13.85 -1.62 -17.23
C PHE A 366 -12.83 -1.81 -16.11
N VAL A 367 -13.04 -2.83 -15.28
CA VAL A 367 -12.19 -3.19 -14.16
C VAL A 367 -11.59 -4.56 -14.40
N ASN A 368 -10.26 -4.62 -14.53
CA ASN A 368 -9.53 -5.87 -14.47
C ASN A 368 -9.00 -6.07 -13.05
N PRO A 369 -9.55 -7.00 -12.24
CA PRO A 369 -9.11 -7.20 -10.85
C PRO A 369 -7.64 -7.59 -10.75
N THR A 370 -7.07 -8.21 -11.78
CA THR A 370 -5.65 -8.61 -11.77
C THR A 370 -4.71 -7.48 -12.16
N ALA A 371 -5.21 -6.29 -12.49
CA ALA A 371 -4.38 -5.17 -12.93
C ALA A 371 -3.83 -4.31 -11.77
N GLY A 372 -4.25 -4.60 -10.55
CA GLY A 372 -3.84 -3.90 -9.33
C GLY A 372 -2.73 -4.59 -8.55
N ASP A 373 -2.63 -4.23 -7.27
CA ASP A 373 -1.82 -4.94 -6.29
C ASP A 373 -2.50 -6.22 -5.78
N PHE A 374 -1.84 -6.93 -4.86
CA PHE A 374 -2.31 -8.18 -4.28
C PHE A 374 -3.66 -8.06 -3.51
N ARG A 375 -4.17 -6.84 -3.28
CA ARG A 375 -5.45 -6.53 -2.62
C ARG A 375 -6.49 -5.94 -3.56
N GLU A 376 -6.24 -5.99 -4.86
CA GLU A 376 -7.07 -5.33 -5.88
C GLU A 376 -7.15 -3.80 -5.70
N ASN A 377 -6.14 -3.21 -5.06
CA ASN A 377 -5.97 -1.76 -5.07
C ASN A 377 -5.13 -1.33 -6.27
N LEU A 378 -5.21 -0.04 -6.59
CA LEU A 378 -4.42 0.55 -7.68
C LEU A 378 -4.73 -0.06 -9.06
N ILE A 379 -5.91 -0.66 -9.24
CA ILE A 379 -6.36 -1.14 -10.55
C ILE A 379 -6.67 0.07 -11.44
N PRO A 380 -6.05 0.25 -12.61
CA PRO A 380 -6.46 1.30 -13.53
C PRO A 380 -7.91 1.09 -14.01
N VAL A 381 -8.70 2.16 -14.06
CA VAL A 381 -10.07 2.09 -14.62
C VAL A 381 -9.99 2.16 -16.14
N GLY A 382 -10.14 1.03 -16.82
CA GLY A 382 -10.05 0.92 -18.28
C GLY A 382 -11.31 1.42 -19.00
N LEU A 383 -11.23 1.50 -20.32
CA LEU A 383 -12.36 1.74 -21.21
C LEU A 383 -12.49 0.61 -22.23
N ALA A 384 -13.66 -0.02 -22.31
CA ALA A 384 -13.93 -1.12 -23.21
C ALA A 384 -15.25 -0.93 -23.96
N THR A 385 -15.51 -1.77 -24.98
CA THR A 385 -16.86 -1.83 -25.56
C THR A 385 -17.83 -2.26 -24.48
N CYS A 386 -18.94 -1.53 -24.37
CA CYS A 386 -19.94 -1.79 -23.37
C CYS A 386 -20.55 -3.19 -23.48
N SER A 387 -20.72 -3.87 -22.35
CA SER A 387 -21.34 -5.19 -22.23
C SER A 387 -22.06 -5.39 -20.89
N GLU A 388 -22.75 -6.51 -20.75
CA GLU A 388 -23.35 -6.95 -19.49
C GLU A 388 -22.33 -7.50 -18.47
N ASP A 389 -21.04 -7.52 -18.82
CA ASP A 389 -20.00 -8.16 -18.01
C ASP A 389 -19.83 -7.47 -16.65
N ALA A 390 -19.71 -8.26 -15.58
CA ALA A 390 -19.56 -7.78 -14.20
C ALA A 390 -18.37 -6.82 -14.02
N SER A 391 -17.30 -6.97 -14.81
CA SER A 391 -16.15 -6.04 -14.85
C SER A 391 -16.50 -4.62 -15.28
N GLN A 392 -17.69 -4.40 -15.84
CA GLN A 392 -18.18 -3.09 -16.27
C GLN A 392 -19.36 -2.58 -15.44
N LYS A 393 -19.75 -3.32 -14.41
CA LYS A 393 -20.92 -3.01 -13.58
C LYS A 393 -20.49 -2.29 -12.30
N PHE A 394 -21.21 -1.21 -12.01
CA PHE A 394 -20.98 -0.37 -10.84
C PHE A 394 -22.30 -0.11 -10.12
N ASP A 395 -22.21 -0.08 -8.80
CA ASP A 395 -23.24 0.47 -7.94
C ASP A 395 -22.90 1.93 -7.64
N VAL A 396 -23.93 2.76 -7.58
CA VAL A 396 -23.84 4.12 -7.04
C VAL A 396 -24.30 4.06 -5.60
N VAL A 397 -23.39 4.34 -4.65
CA VAL A 397 -23.67 4.28 -3.21
C VAL A 397 -23.66 5.70 -2.65
N THR A 398 -24.74 6.11 -1.99
CA THR A 398 -24.90 7.48 -1.42
C THR A 398 -24.87 7.51 0.11
N LYS A 399 -24.69 6.35 0.73
CA LYS A 399 -24.60 6.18 2.19
C LYS A 399 -24.07 4.77 2.48
N GLY A 400 -23.27 4.63 3.53
CA GLY A 400 -22.81 3.34 4.02
C GLY A 400 -21.75 3.48 5.13
N VAL A 401 -20.96 2.45 5.34
CA VAL A 401 -19.76 2.47 6.18
C VAL A 401 -18.74 3.48 5.65
N HIS A 402 -18.64 3.60 4.32
CA HIS A 402 -17.64 4.42 3.64
C HIS A 402 -18.17 5.74 3.05
N ASP A 403 -19.45 6.04 3.27
CA ASP A 403 -20.10 7.29 2.84
C ASP A 403 -21.04 7.77 3.94
N ASP A 404 -20.77 8.96 4.48
CA ASP A 404 -21.51 9.55 5.58
C ASP A 404 -22.78 10.31 5.14
N ALA A 405 -23.12 10.25 3.85
CA ALA A 405 -24.28 10.89 3.22
C ALA A 405 -24.29 12.42 3.35
N GLN A 406 -23.14 13.04 3.56
CA GLN A 406 -22.98 14.48 3.55
C GLN A 406 -22.64 14.90 2.11
N ALA A 407 -23.42 15.81 1.53
CA ALA A 407 -23.10 16.59 0.31
C ALA A 407 -23.63 16.16 -1.07
N GLY A 408 -24.57 15.21 -1.20
CA GLY A 408 -25.11 14.87 -2.53
C GLY A 408 -24.03 14.33 -3.47
N GLU A 409 -23.08 13.62 -2.88
CA GLU A 409 -22.01 12.90 -3.53
C GLU A 409 -22.30 11.40 -3.39
N ALA A 410 -21.61 10.60 -4.18
CA ALA A 410 -21.70 9.15 -4.15
C ALA A 410 -20.32 8.52 -4.34
N LEU A 411 -20.19 7.32 -3.81
CA LEU A 411 -19.17 6.36 -4.22
C LEU A 411 -19.64 5.64 -5.49
N LEU A 412 -18.69 5.38 -6.39
CA LEU A 412 -18.88 4.49 -7.53
C LEU A 412 -18.16 3.18 -7.24
N VAL A 413 -18.92 2.14 -6.92
CA VAL A 413 -18.42 0.88 -6.38
C VAL A 413 -18.49 -0.19 -7.47
N SER A 414 -17.37 -0.83 -7.78
CA SER A 414 -17.34 -1.96 -8.71
C SER A 414 -18.14 -3.14 -8.13
N VAL A 415 -19.07 -3.69 -8.90
CA VAL A 415 -19.82 -4.90 -8.51
C VAL A 415 -18.91 -6.12 -8.50
N LEU A 416 -17.88 -6.13 -9.35
CA LEU A 416 -16.92 -7.23 -9.43
C LEU A 416 -16.01 -7.31 -8.20
N THR A 417 -15.46 -6.17 -7.78
CA THR A 417 -14.39 -6.12 -6.77
C THR A 417 -14.83 -5.55 -5.43
N ASN A 418 -15.98 -4.86 -5.34
CA ASN A 418 -16.40 -4.01 -4.22
C ASN A 418 -15.50 -2.79 -3.93
N GLY A 419 -14.48 -2.54 -4.77
CA GLY A 419 -13.64 -1.36 -4.66
C GLY A 419 -14.34 -0.11 -5.18
N CYS A 420 -13.85 1.06 -4.75
CA CYS A 420 -14.35 2.37 -5.14
C CYS A 420 -13.44 3.02 -6.19
N ILE A 421 -14.02 3.74 -7.15
CA ILE A 421 -13.25 4.66 -7.99
C ILE A 421 -12.59 5.71 -7.09
N ASN A 422 -11.29 5.92 -7.26
CA ASN A 422 -10.48 6.83 -6.48
C ASN A 422 -9.60 7.70 -7.38
N PHE A 423 -9.57 9.00 -7.07
CA PHE A 423 -8.64 9.96 -7.65
C PHE A 423 -7.46 10.25 -6.72
N ASP A 424 -6.23 9.98 -7.17
CA ASP A 424 -5.00 10.37 -6.47
C ASP A 424 -4.15 11.31 -7.32
N GLY A 425 -4.34 12.62 -7.13
CA GLY A 425 -3.61 13.67 -7.83
C GLY A 425 -2.09 13.69 -7.60
N ARG A 426 -1.57 12.90 -6.65
CA ARG A 426 -0.12 12.77 -6.40
C ARG A 426 0.55 11.78 -7.34
N ARG A 427 -0.23 10.93 -8.02
CA ARG A 427 0.29 9.94 -8.97
C ARG A 427 0.67 10.60 -10.29
N ALA A 428 1.51 9.91 -11.05
CA ALA A 428 1.89 10.36 -12.39
C ALA A 428 0.63 10.50 -13.26
N ALA A 429 0.70 11.40 -14.25
CA ALA A 429 -0.36 11.55 -15.23
C ALA A 429 -0.75 10.18 -15.82
N ASN A 430 -2.04 10.02 -16.09
CA ASN A 430 -2.69 8.79 -16.56
C ASN A 430 -2.81 7.69 -15.48
N ASP A 431 -2.14 7.79 -14.32
CA ASP A 431 -2.23 6.79 -13.24
C ASP A 431 -3.01 7.32 -12.01
N GLN A 432 -3.76 8.40 -12.20
CA GLN A 432 -4.44 9.11 -11.12
C GLN A 432 -5.83 8.55 -10.83
N VAL A 433 -6.43 7.79 -11.76
CA VAL A 433 -7.78 7.22 -11.64
C VAL A 433 -7.68 5.71 -11.54
N ILE A 434 -8.05 5.18 -10.37
CA ILE A 434 -7.85 3.79 -10.01
C ILE A 434 -9.04 3.25 -9.22
N MET A 435 -9.23 1.93 -9.19
CA MET A 435 -10.00 1.28 -8.14
C MET A 435 -9.15 1.18 -6.88
N PHE A 436 -9.76 1.44 -5.74
CA PHE A 436 -9.13 1.36 -4.44
C PHE A 436 -10.16 1.01 -3.38
N SER A 437 -9.73 0.41 -2.28
CA SER A 437 -10.54 0.16 -1.09
C SER A 437 -11.39 1.37 -0.73
N CYS A 438 -12.69 1.16 -0.59
CA CYS A 438 -13.61 2.20 -0.19
C CYS A 438 -13.18 2.78 1.18
N GLY A 439 -13.29 4.11 1.30
CA GLY A 439 -12.79 4.89 2.43
C GLY A 439 -11.31 5.29 2.38
N GLY A 440 -10.64 5.05 1.25
CA GLY A 440 -9.32 5.64 0.94
C GLY A 440 -8.14 5.07 1.74
N ARG A 441 -8.33 3.96 2.47
CA ARG A 441 -7.25 3.20 3.12
C ARG A 441 -7.11 1.86 2.43
N ALA A 442 -5.88 1.48 2.06
CA ALA A 442 -5.56 0.26 1.30
C ALA A 442 -5.95 -1.06 1.99
N ASP A 443 -6.38 -1.00 3.24
CA ASP A 443 -6.81 -2.15 4.06
C ASP A 443 -8.33 -2.16 4.30
N GLY A 444 -9.09 -1.30 3.62
CA GLY A 444 -10.55 -1.21 3.80
C GLY A 444 -11.00 -0.57 5.11
N SER A 445 -10.10 -0.21 6.03
CA SER A 445 -10.47 0.37 7.33
C SER A 445 -10.88 1.85 7.30
N GLY A 446 -10.86 2.44 6.11
CA GLY A 446 -11.23 3.84 5.89
C GLY A 446 -12.71 4.09 6.15
N LYS A 447 -13.07 5.34 6.46
CA LYS A 447 -14.48 5.77 6.54
C LYS A 447 -14.84 6.46 5.22
N THR A 448 -15.05 7.77 5.25
CA THR A 448 -15.28 8.57 4.05
C THR A 448 -13.98 9.17 3.55
N ALA A 449 -13.74 9.09 2.23
CA ALA A 449 -12.57 9.69 1.59
C ALA A 449 -12.99 10.63 0.46
N THR A 450 -12.59 11.90 0.54
CA THR A 450 -12.93 12.92 -0.47
C THR A 450 -12.34 12.64 -1.84
N SER A 451 -11.34 11.76 -1.95
CA SER A 451 -10.80 11.29 -3.23
C SER A 451 -11.70 10.31 -3.97
N GLN A 452 -12.74 9.77 -3.31
CA GLN A 452 -13.66 8.77 -3.84
C GLN A 452 -15.10 9.27 -3.97
N LEU A 453 -15.38 10.48 -3.47
CA LEU A 453 -16.68 11.11 -3.54
C LEU A 453 -16.81 11.93 -4.82
N PHE A 454 -17.89 11.68 -5.56
CA PHE A 454 -18.24 12.37 -6.79
C PHE A 454 -19.67 12.91 -6.72
N PRO A 455 -19.96 14.10 -7.25
CA PRO A 455 -21.32 14.64 -7.27
C PRO A 455 -22.31 13.68 -7.93
N PHE A 456 -23.43 13.44 -7.25
CA PHE A 456 -24.49 12.58 -7.75
C PHE A 456 -25.86 13.16 -7.41
N LYS A 457 -26.73 13.22 -8.40
CA LYS A 457 -28.12 13.66 -8.23
C LYS A 457 -29.04 12.55 -8.69
N ALA A 458 -29.82 12.02 -7.76
CA ALA A 458 -30.79 10.97 -8.05
C ALA A 458 -31.74 11.39 -9.18
N GLY A 459 -31.94 10.48 -10.14
CA GLY A 459 -32.75 10.70 -11.33
C GLY A 459 -32.01 11.33 -12.52
N ASP A 460 -30.76 11.77 -12.35
CA ASP A 460 -29.92 12.19 -13.47
C ASP A 460 -29.13 10.98 -14.00
N ASN A 461 -29.28 10.68 -15.29
CA ASN A 461 -28.52 9.62 -15.95
C ASN A 461 -27.16 10.09 -16.46
N ASN A 462 -26.86 11.39 -16.39
CA ASN A 462 -25.56 11.93 -16.78
C ASN A 462 -24.83 12.44 -15.55
N ILE A 463 -23.55 12.12 -15.45
CA ILE A 463 -22.69 12.47 -14.32
C ILE A 463 -21.39 13.08 -14.83
N VAL A 464 -20.91 14.11 -14.12
CA VAL A 464 -19.57 14.67 -14.28
C VAL A 464 -18.79 14.27 -13.04
N LEU A 465 -17.74 13.48 -13.23
CA LEU A 465 -16.96 12.92 -12.13
C LEU A 465 -15.89 13.92 -11.70
N THR A 466 -16.27 14.86 -10.85
CA THR A 466 -15.33 15.76 -10.16
C THR A 466 -15.04 15.22 -8.76
N PRO A 467 -13.84 14.70 -8.46
CA PRO A 467 -13.53 14.22 -7.13
C PRO A 467 -13.55 15.37 -6.13
N ALA A 468 -14.21 15.18 -4.99
CA ALA A 468 -14.36 16.21 -3.95
C ALA A 468 -13.00 16.73 -3.44
N SER A 469 -11.97 15.88 -3.44
CA SER A 469 -10.58 16.24 -3.07
C SER A 469 -9.93 17.27 -4.00
N ALA A 470 -10.48 17.50 -5.20
CA ALA A 470 -9.94 18.43 -6.21
C ALA A 470 -10.77 19.72 -6.36
N THR A 471 -11.70 20.00 -5.45
CA THR A 471 -12.48 21.26 -5.40
C THR A 471 -13.19 21.62 -6.71
N ASN A 472 -13.68 20.62 -7.46
CA ASN A 472 -14.35 20.76 -8.76
C ASN A 472 -13.49 21.37 -9.89
N THR A 473 -12.16 21.41 -9.72
CA THR A 473 -11.24 21.91 -10.77
C THR A 473 -10.73 20.80 -11.69
N THR A 474 -10.73 19.56 -11.19
CA THR A 474 -10.35 18.35 -11.92
C THR A 474 -11.59 17.53 -12.25
N CYS A 475 -11.66 17.03 -13.47
CA CYS A 475 -12.70 16.13 -13.96
C CYS A 475 -12.04 14.82 -14.39
N LEU A 476 -12.69 13.69 -14.13
CA LEU A 476 -12.33 12.46 -14.82
C LEU A 476 -12.78 12.56 -16.27
N VAL A 477 -11.96 12.02 -17.18
CA VAL A 477 -12.20 12.09 -18.62
C VAL A 477 -11.95 10.75 -19.30
N ALA A 478 -12.64 10.51 -20.41
CA ALA A 478 -12.37 9.35 -21.25
C ALA A 478 -11.04 9.55 -22.00
N GLY A 479 -9.99 8.86 -21.57
CA GLY A 479 -8.69 8.86 -22.24
C GLY A 479 -8.63 7.86 -23.41
N ALA A 480 -7.41 7.60 -23.90
CA ALA A 480 -7.21 6.72 -25.04
C ALA A 480 -7.63 5.27 -24.73
N ASP A 481 -7.18 4.70 -23.61
CA ASP A 481 -7.44 3.30 -23.23
C ASP A 481 -8.05 3.15 -21.83
N ARG A 482 -8.06 4.24 -21.06
CA ARG A 482 -8.49 4.26 -19.66
C ARG A 482 -9.09 5.61 -19.30
N VAL A 483 -9.72 5.67 -18.14
CA VAL A 483 -10.16 6.91 -17.53
C VAL A 483 -8.94 7.67 -17.01
N GLU A 484 -8.87 8.95 -17.36
CA GLU A 484 -7.79 9.86 -16.97
C GLU A 484 -8.37 11.04 -16.19
N SER A 485 -7.53 12.01 -15.85
CA SER A 485 -7.98 13.27 -15.25
C SER A 485 -7.49 14.46 -16.04
N ALA A 486 -8.33 15.48 -16.13
CA ALA A 486 -8.00 16.74 -16.78
C ALA A 486 -8.67 17.91 -16.04
N GLN A 487 -8.32 19.13 -16.42
CA GLN A 487 -9.03 20.30 -15.93
C GLN A 487 -10.48 20.29 -16.42
N CYS A 488 -11.42 20.62 -15.54
CA CYS A 488 -12.82 20.73 -15.90
C CYS A 488 -13.02 21.85 -16.93
N SER A 489 -13.69 21.50 -18.03
CA SER A 489 -13.92 22.36 -19.19
C SER A 489 -15.33 22.26 -19.75
N GLY A 490 -16.15 21.33 -19.24
CA GLY A 490 -17.53 21.11 -19.68
C GLY A 490 -17.63 20.43 -21.05
N GLN A 491 -16.54 19.83 -21.53
CA GLN A 491 -16.50 19.07 -22.77
C GLN A 491 -17.18 17.69 -22.60
N LYS A 492 -17.59 17.08 -23.72
CA LYS A 492 -18.39 15.85 -23.72
C LYS A 492 -17.64 14.64 -23.16
N ASP A 493 -16.33 14.60 -23.33
CA ASP A 493 -15.42 13.58 -22.78
C ASP A 493 -15.34 13.61 -21.24
N GLN A 494 -15.88 14.64 -20.59
CA GLN A 494 -15.98 14.78 -19.14
C GLN A 494 -17.35 14.37 -18.58
N THR A 495 -18.29 14.01 -19.46
CA THR A 495 -19.64 13.59 -19.09
C THR A 495 -19.80 12.10 -19.36
N PHE A 496 -20.28 11.38 -18.35
CA PHE A 496 -20.57 9.96 -18.44
C PHE A 496 -22.05 9.71 -18.26
N GLU A 497 -22.56 8.67 -18.88
CA GLU A 497 -23.93 8.21 -18.76
C GLU A 497 -23.99 6.97 -17.87
N LEU A 498 -24.85 7.00 -16.87
CA LEU A 498 -25.22 5.85 -16.04
C LEU A 498 -26.33 5.11 -16.78
N VAL A 499 -26.02 3.93 -17.30
CA VAL A 499 -26.92 3.18 -18.19
C VAL A 499 -26.93 1.70 -17.85
N GLU A 500 -28.12 1.10 -17.89
CA GLU A 500 -28.28 -0.34 -17.83
C GLU A 500 -28.12 -0.91 -19.25
N ILE A 501 -27.13 -1.77 -19.42
CA ILE A 501 -26.89 -2.48 -20.67
C ILE A 501 -27.31 -3.92 -20.44
N LEU A 502 -28.28 -4.33 -21.26
CA LEU A 502 -28.92 -5.64 -21.39
C LEU A 502 -28.47 -6.33 -22.70
#